data_AF-Q5FJ30-F1
#
_entry.id   AF-Q5FJ30-F1
#
_cell.length_a   1.000
_cell.length_b   1.000
_cell.length_c   1.000
_cell.angle_alpha   90.00
_cell.angle_beta   90.00
_cell.angle_gamma   90.00
#
_symmetry.space_group_name_H-M   'P 1'
#
loop_
_entity.id
_entity.type
_entity.pdbx_description
1 polymer ?
#
loop_
_entity_poly.entity_id
_entity_poly.type
_entity_poly.pdbx_seq_one_letter_code
_entity_poly.pdbx_strand_id
1 'polypeptide(L)'
;MAQKYHVPFLDFPIKKIVLFKKETKFHPVLGGYKNNQIDENYNPLDLLAKVVSESDGDVIPMIISHAGYIDKYMIDHSSLIIPRVKEAAAWMSQEAKNCIIKNNVQLVRYSECK
;
A
#
# COMPACT_ATOMS: atom_id res chain seq x y z
N MET A 1 11.00 9.09 -19.70
CA MET A 1 11.40 10.21 -18.81
C MET A 1 12.42 9.75 -17.78
N ALA A 2 12.08 8.88 -16.82
CA ALA A 2 13.00 8.50 -15.73
C ALA A 2 14.32 7.85 -16.20
N GLN A 3 14.26 6.91 -17.14
CA GLN A 3 15.45 6.28 -17.74
C GLN A 3 16.40 7.29 -18.40
N LYS A 4 15.85 8.35 -19.02
CA LYS A 4 16.64 9.41 -19.69
C LYS A 4 17.49 10.22 -18.70
N TYR A 5 17.02 10.37 -17.46
CA TYR A 5 17.67 11.17 -16.42
C TYR A 5 18.30 10.34 -15.31
N HIS A 6 18.36 9.01 -15.46
CA HIS A 6 18.92 8.07 -14.47
C HIS A 6 18.34 8.24 -13.06
N VAL A 7 17.07 8.65 -12.96
CA VAL A 7 16.39 8.79 -11.67
C VAL A 7 15.66 7.48 -11.30
N PRO A 8 15.65 7.09 -10.01
CA PRO A 8 14.87 5.93 -9.57
C PRO A 8 13.40 6.10 -9.95
N PHE A 9 12.86 5.09 -10.64
CA PHE A 9 11.43 5.00 -10.95
C PHE A 9 10.86 3.80 -10.23
N LEU A 10 9.81 4.03 -9.45
CA LEU A 10 9.00 2.97 -8.87
C LEU A 10 7.72 2.90 -9.67
N ASP A 11 7.54 1.78 -10.37
CA ASP A 11 6.27 1.47 -11.01
C ASP A 11 5.30 0.84 -10.00
N PHE A 12 4.00 0.88 -10.28
CA PHE A 12 2.97 0.28 -9.42
C PHE A 12 2.13 -0.78 -10.14
N PRO A 13 2.72 -1.76 -10.88
CA PRO A 13 1.96 -2.85 -11.45
C PRO A 13 1.39 -3.73 -10.32
N ILE A 14 0.06 -3.81 -10.27
CA ILE A 14 -0.65 -4.64 -9.30
C ILE A 14 -0.26 -6.11 -9.52
N LYS A 15 0.12 -6.82 -8.44
CA LYS A 15 0.50 -8.26 -8.42
C LYS A 15 1.76 -8.65 -9.22
N LYS A 16 2.64 -7.71 -9.58
CA LYS A 16 3.95 -8.04 -10.17
C LYS A 16 5.07 -7.54 -9.27
N ILE A 17 6.15 -8.29 -9.17
CA ILE A 17 7.35 -7.83 -8.48
C ILE A 17 7.92 -6.63 -9.24
N VAL A 18 8.26 -5.57 -8.52
CA VAL A 18 8.83 -4.34 -9.05
C VAL A 18 10.24 -4.19 -8.53
N LEU A 19 11.19 -3.97 -9.43
CA LEU A 19 12.53 -3.56 -9.05
C LEU A 19 12.53 -2.05 -8.82
N PHE A 20 13.03 -1.62 -7.67
CA PHE A 20 13.26 -0.23 -7.34
C PHE A 20 14.73 0.02 -7.09
N LYS A 21 15.25 1.09 -7.71
CA LYS A 21 16.70 1.35 -7.80
C LYS A 21 17.42 0.15 -8.41
N LYS A 22 18.38 -0.48 -7.71
CA LYS A 22 19.21 -1.56 -8.28
C LYS A 22 18.86 -2.94 -7.75
N GLU A 23 18.52 -3.05 -6.48
CA GLU A 23 18.48 -4.34 -5.76
C GLU A 23 17.14 -4.58 -5.07
N THR A 24 16.43 -3.52 -4.70
CA THR A 24 15.23 -3.63 -3.87
C THR A 24 14.04 -4.14 -4.69
N LYS A 25 13.43 -5.24 -4.25
CA LYS A 25 12.24 -5.82 -4.87
C LYS A 25 11.02 -5.54 -4.02
N PHE A 26 9.99 -4.97 -4.63
CA PHE A 26 8.69 -4.77 -4.01
C PHE A 26 7.64 -5.69 -4.59
N HIS A 27 6.70 -6.15 -3.75
CA HIS A 27 5.45 -6.76 -4.19
C HIS A 27 4.30 -5.77 -3.89
N PRO A 28 3.83 -4.99 -4.88
CA PRO A 28 2.75 -4.04 -4.67
C PRO A 28 1.43 -4.76 -4.42
N VAL A 29 0.80 -4.42 -3.31
CA VAL A 29 -0.50 -4.94 -2.89
C VAL A 29 -1.47 -3.78 -2.74
N LEU A 30 -2.59 -3.83 -3.46
CA LEU A 30 -3.65 -2.82 -3.40
C LEU A 30 -4.93 -3.48 -2.88
N GLY A 31 -5.54 -2.85 -1.88
CA GLY A 31 -6.88 -3.19 -1.39
C GLY A 31 -7.97 -2.26 -1.93
N GLY A 32 -9.20 -2.46 -1.50
CA GLY A 32 -10.32 -1.54 -1.80
C GLY A 32 -10.87 -1.58 -3.22
N TYR A 33 -10.31 -2.43 -4.08
CA TYR A 33 -10.73 -2.58 -5.47
C TYR A 33 -10.76 -4.05 -5.88
N LYS A 34 -11.89 -4.50 -6.40
CA LYS A 34 -12.13 -5.89 -6.83
C LYS A 34 -13.02 -5.89 -8.07
N ASN A 35 -12.65 -6.65 -9.09
CA ASN A 35 -13.44 -6.80 -10.33
C ASN A 35 -13.83 -5.46 -10.99
N ASN A 36 -12.88 -4.52 -11.07
CA ASN A 36 -13.10 -3.17 -11.60
C ASN A 36 -14.13 -2.32 -10.83
N GLN A 37 -14.39 -2.68 -9.57
CA GLN A 37 -15.31 -1.97 -8.70
C GLN A 37 -14.71 -1.77 -7.31
N ILE A 38 -15.26 -0.81 -6.58
CA ILE A 38 -14.89 -0.58 -5.19
C ILE A 38 -15.36 -1.77 -4.36
N ASP A 39 -14.46 -2.31 -3.54
CA ASP A 39 -14.83 -3.35 -2.60
C ASP A 39 -15.39 -2.71 -1.33
N GLU A 40 -16.71 -2.71 -1.19
CA GLU A 40 -17.41 -2.19 -0.02
C GLU A 40 -17.07 -2.98 1.26
N ASN A 41 -16.62 -4.22 1.14
CA ASN A 41 -16.21 -5.06 2.27
C ASN A 41 -14.71 -4.96 2.57
N TYR A 42 -13.99 -4.09 1.86
CA TYR A 42 -12.58 -3.89 2.12
C TYR A 42 -12.33 -3.44 3.58
N ASN A 43 -11.41 -4.13 4.23
CA ASN A 43 -10.87 -3.80 5.54
C ASN A 43 -9.33 -3.73 5.44
N PRO A 44 -8.71 -2.56 5.64
CA PRO A 44 -7.26 -2.42 5.54
C PRO A 44 -6.49 -3.21 6.60
N LEU A 45 -7.09 -3.50 7.76
CA LEU A 45 -6.44 -4.31 8.80
C LEU A 45 -6.31 -5.78 8.38
N ASP A 46 -7.29 -6.30 7.66
CA ASP A 46 -7.23 -7.66 7.10
C ASP A 46 -6.16 -7.75 6.02
N LEU A 47 -6.02 -6.69 5.21
CA LEU A 47 -4.94 -6.57 4.24
C LEU A 47 -3.56 -6.57 4.91
N LEU A 48 -3.40 -5.79 5.98
CA LEU A 48 -2.16 -5.76 6.76
C LEU A 48 -1.84 -7.14 7.33
N ALA A 49 -2.80 -7.79 7.98
CA ALA A 49 -2.61 -9.12 8.57
C ALA A 49 -2.20 -10.15 7.52
N LYS A 50 -2.85 -10.13 6.35
CA LYS A 50 -2.51 -10.99 5.22
C LYS A 50 -1.06 -10.76 4.76
N VAL A 51 -0.70 -9.50 4.50
CA VAL A 51 0.64 -9.13 4.02
C VAL A 51 1.73 -9.56 5.01
N VAL A 52 1.48 -9.38 6.31
CA VAL A 52 2.42 -9.80 7.35
C VAL A 52 2.58 -11.33 7.38
N SER A 53 1.50 -12.09 7.15
CA SER A 53 1.55 -13.56 7.16
C SER A 53 2.17 -14.20 5.91
N GLU A 54 2.11 -13.52 4.76
CA GLU A 54 2.54 -14.06 3.46
C GLU A 54 3.95 -13.60 3.04
N SER A 55 4.62 -12.78 3.84
CA SER A 55 5.96 -12.26 3.53
C SER A 55 7.04 -13.34 3.61
N ASP A 56 7.82 -13.51 2.55
CA ASP A 56 8.88 -14.54 2.42
C ASP A 56 10.32 -14.02 2.59
N GLY A 57 10.51 -12.70 2.73
CA GLY A 57 11.79 -12.06 3.09
C GLY A 57 12.65 -11.59 1.92
N ASP A 58 12.49 -12.19 0.74
CA ASP A 58 13.26 -11.81 -0.47
C ASP A 58 12.61 -10.65 -1.25
N VAL A 59 11.31 -10.44 -1.05
CA VAL A 59 10.54 -9.37 -1.67
C VAL A 59 9.79 -8.60 -0.59
N ILE A 60 9.93 -7.28 -0.59
CA ILE A 60 9.28 -6.41 0.40
C ILE A 60 7.83 -6.20 -0.03
N PRO A 61 6.82 -6.60 0.76
CA PRO A 61 5.44 -6.26 0.45
C PRO A 61 5.23 -4.74 0.56
N MET A 62 4.55 -4.16 -0.43
CA MET A 62 4.27 -2.73 -0.47
C MET A 62 2.76 -2.52 -0.53
N ILE A 63 2.15 -2.18 0.61
CA ILE A 63 0.74 -1.80 0.66
C ILE A 63 0.59 -0.42 0.00
N ILE A 64 -0.12 -0.37 -1.12
CA ILE A 64 -0.53 0.87 -1.75
C ILE A 64 -1.79 1.36 -1.04
N SER A 65 -1.71 2.57 -0.47
CA SER A 65 -2.77 3.19 0.30
C SER A 65 -3.05 4.60 -0.23
N HIS A 66 -4.32 4.97 -0.24
CA HIS A 66 -4.84 6.29 -0.61
C HIS A 66 -5.57 6.95 0.57
N ALA A 67 -5.23 6.55 1.80
CA ALA A 67 -5.75 7.07 3.05
C ALA A 67 -5.95 8.58 3.01
N GLY A 68 -7.17 9.01 3.30
CA GLY A 68 -7.50 10.43 3.29
C GLY A 68 -8.93 10.68 3.75
N TYR A 69 -9.15 11.89 4.27
CA TYR A 69 -10.47 12.40 4.54
C TYR A 69 -11.16 12.82 3.25
N ILE A 70 -12.49 12.84 3.29
CA ILE A 70 -13.34 13.15 2.14
C ILE A 70 -13.99 14.50 2.37
N ASP A 71 -13.82 15.39 1.40
CA ASP A 71 -14.54 16.65 1.31
C ASP A 71 -15.55 16.61 0.16
N LYS A 72 -16.31 17.70 0.01
CA LYS A 72 -17.31 17.80 -1.06
C LYS A 72 -16.70 17.69 -2.45
N TYR A 73 -15.51 18.25 -2.66
CA TYR A 73 -14.83 18.21 -3.95
C TYR A 73 -14.51 16.76 -4.35
N MET A 74 -13.99 15.95 -3.42
CA MET A 74 -13.71 14.54 -3.65
C MET A 74 -14.98 13.73 -3.91
N ILE A 75 -16.09 14.04 -3.23
CA ILE A 75 -17.38 13.39 -3.49
C ILE A 75 -17.84 13.64 -4.94
N ASP A 76 -17.61 14.84 -5.44
CA ASP A 76 -18.09 15.25 -6.76
C ASP A 76 -17.18 14.81 -7.91
N HIS A 77 -15.90 14.53 -7.63
CA HIS A 77 -14.88 14.33 -8.68
C HIS A 77 -14.13 13.00 -8.59
N SER A 78 -14.34 12.19 -7.55
CA SER A 78 -13.64 10.91 -7.37
C SER A 78 -14.64 9.79 -7.10
N SER A 79 -14.48 8.67 -7.79
CA SER A 79 -15.23 7.45 -7.49
C SER A 79 -14.69 6.74 -6.24
N LEU A 80 -13.38 6.84 -5.97
CA LEU A 80 -12.69 6.18 -4.86
C LEU A 80 -12.82 6.98 -3.55
N ILE A 81 -13.98 6.87 -2.90
CA ILE A 81 -14.30 7.61 -1.67
C ILE A 81 -14.19 6.69 -0.44
N ILE A 82 -14.94 5.58 -0.44
CA ILE A 82 -15.08 4.70 0.73
C ILE A 82 -13.75 4.07 1.19
N PRO A 83 -12.89 3.52 0.30
CA PRO A 83 -11.62 2.93 0.72
C PRO A 83 -10.69 3.91 1.44
N ARG A 84 -10.67 5.19 1.03
CA ARG A 84 -9.77 6.21 1.58
C ARG A 84 -10.03 6.48 3.07
N VAL A 85 -11.30 6.58 3.45
CA VAL A 85 -11.67 6.83 4.85
C VAL A 85 -11.36 5.62 5.72
N LYS A 86 -11.59 4.41 5.20
CA LYS A 86 -11.26 3.17 5.91
C LYS A 86 -9.76 3.04 6.14
N GLU A 87 -8.95 3.33 5.12
CA GLU A 87 -7.49 3.32 5.23
C GLU A 87 -6.99 4.38 6.22
N ALA A 88 -7.55 5.60 6.19
CA ALA A 88 -7.21 6.63 7.16
C ALA A 88 -7.50 6.16 8.60
N ALA A 89 -8.68 5.59 8.84
CA ALA A 89 -9.04 5.07 10.15
C ALA A 89 -8.10 3.93 10.60
N ALA A 90 -7.79 2.99 9.71
CA ALA A 90 -6.93 1.84 10.02
C ALA A 90 -5.48 2.26 10.32
N TRP A 91 -4.87 3.13 9.52
CA TRP A 91 -3.46 3.52 9.71
C TRP A 91 -3.22 4.44 10.91
N MET A 92 -4.28 5.05 11.45
CA MET A 92 -4.23 5.77 12.73
C MET A 92 -4.60 4.90 13.93
N SER A 93 -4.97 3.63 13.71
CA SER A 93 -5.52 2.77 14.74
C SER A 93 -4.45 2.10 15.59
N GLN A 94 -4.79 1.81 16.85
CA GLN A 94 -3.89 1.08 17.75
C GLN A 94 -3.72 -0.39 17.32
N GLU A 95 -4.73 -0.96 16.65
CA GLU A 95 -4.72 -2.30 16.08
C GLU A 95 -3.65 -2.46 15.01
N ALA A 96 -3.54 -1.52 14.06
CA ALA A 96 -2.48 -1.54 13.06
C ALA A 96 -1.09 -1.46 13.72
N LYS A 97 -0.92 -0.53 14.67
CA LYS A 97 0.32 -0.38 15.44
C LYS A 97 0.69 -1.65 16.21
N ASN A 98 -0.27 -2.28 16.87
CA ASN A 98 -0.08 -3.53 17.61
C ASN A 98 0.29 -4.68 16.67
N CYS A 99 -0.32 -4.75 15.48
CA CYS A 99 0.00 -5.77 14.48
C CYS A 99 1.45 -5.64 14.00
N ILE A 100 1.91 -4.41 13.71
CA ILE A 100 3.30 -4.14 13.32
C ILE A 100 4.28 -4.54 14.42
N ILE A 101 4.03 -4.12 15.66
CA ILE A 101 4.92 -4.40 16.81
C ILE A 101 4.95 -5.89 17.13
N LYS A 102 3.79 -6.54 17.23
CA LYS A 102 3.68 -7.96 17.60
C LYS A 102 4.39 -8.88 16.61
N ASN A 103 4.35 -8.54 15.32
CA ASN A 103 4.96 -9.33 14.27
C ASN A 103 6.37 -8.84 13.88
N ASN A 104 6.96 -7.93 14.66
CA ASN A 104 8.30 -7.39 14.43
C ASN A 104 8.50 -6.86 12.99
N VAL A 105 7.47 -6.17 12.46
CA VAL A 105 7.47 -5.67 11.09
C VAL A 105 8.36 -4.42 10.99
N GLN A 106 9.33 -4.45 10.08
CA GLN A 106 10.13 -3.27 9.73
C GLN A 106 9.41 -2.45 8.65
N LEU A 107 9.09 -1.19 8.97
CA LEU A 107 8.61 -0.23 7.97
C LEU A 107 9.80 0.38 7.24
N VAL A 108 9.79 0.33 5.91
CA VAL A 108 10.91 0.75 5.05
C VAL A 108 10.57 2.05 4.34
N ARG A 109 11.49 3.03 4.39
CA ARG A 109 11.43 4.24 3.57
C ARG A 109 12.16 4.03 2.25
N TYR A 110 11.72 4.68 1.18
CA TYR A 110 12.40 4.62 -0.13
C TYR A 110 13.87 5.08 -0.10
N SER A 111 14.25 5.91 0.86
CA SER A 111 15.65 6.32 1.08
C SER A 111 16.55 5.17 1.51
N GLU A 112 15.99 4.13 2.14
CA GLU A 112 16.72 2.95 2.65
C GLU A 112 16.92 1.87 1.57
N CYS A 113 16.18 1.96 0.46
CA CYS A 113 16.29 1.04 -0.68
C CYS A 113 17.62 1.20 -1.43
N LYS A 114 18.14 0.12 -1.98
CA LYS A 114 19.35 0.03 -2.81
C LYS A 114 19.02 -0.29 -4.25
#